data_AF-A0A7C1PKR7-F1
#
_entry.id   AF-A0A7C1PKR7-F1
#
_cell.length_a   1.000
_cell.length_b   1.000
_cell.length_c   1.000
_cell.angle_alpha   90.00
_cell.angle_beta   90.00
_cell.angle_gamma   90.00
#
_symmetry.space_group_name_H-M   'P 1'
#
loop_
_entity.id
_entity.type
_entity.pdbx_description
1 polymer ?
#
loop_
_entity_poly.entity_id
_entity_poly.type
_entity_poly.pdbx_seq_one_letter_code
_entity_poly.pdbx_strand_id
1 'polypeptide(L)'
;ERTDDGSYTVRLVEDWVPPIRISRRTVELLRRTDLDEPTRQMLRKKLQAADWLVKAVEQRRQTLLKVTQAIIEHQRPFLDLGPEHIQPLKMQQIAEQVGVHVTTVSRAVDEKWVQTPRGLFPLKRFFGGGKANEQTGEDVAYEVIKQKLLELVAQEDKANPLSDEELVARLNAAGYPVKRRTVTKYRKLLNIPSSRQRKDWSRAEVRAQATAQTEAPSVSPHSAVCAAPAGASSVPAPPAVSLGMPGVSLPSPFPSTGSAAEQHPGDSEDASRP
;
A
#
# COMPACT_ATOMS: atom_id res chain seq x y z
N GLU A 1 -1.19 -15.83 18.40
CA GLU A 1 -0.88 -15.66 19.84
C GLU A 1 0.53 -16.18 20.11
N ARG A 2 1.22 -15.63 21.13
CA ARG A 2 2.52 -16.16 21.57
C ARG A 2 2.26 -17.20 22.65
N THR A 3 2.77 -18.41 22.46
CA THR A 3 2.71 -19.50 23.43
C THR A 3 3.78 -19.29 24.51
N ASP A 4 3.60 -19.92 25.67
CA ASP A 4 4.55 -19.87 26.80
C ASP A 4 5.97 -20.34 26.41
N ASP A 5 6.08 -21.25 25.43
CA ASP A 5 7.35 -21.74 24.88
C ASP A 5 8.06 -20.73 23.96
N GLY A 6 7.51 -19.53 23.77
CA GLY A 6 8.02 -18.52 22.86
C GLY A 6 7.70 -18.77 21.37
N SER A 7 6.92 -19.78 21.05
CA SER A 7 6.42 -20.04 19.68
C SER A 7 5.15 -19.22 19.36
N TYR A 8 4.85 -19.05 18.07
CA TYR A 8 3.62 -18.38 17.63
C TYR A 8 2.60 -19.40 17.12
N THR A 9 1.40 -19.35 17.70
CA THR A 9 0.26 -20.15 17.25
C THR A 9 -0.72 -19.29 16.47
N VAL A 10 -1.12 -19.75 15.28
CA VAL A 10 -2.13 -19.11 14.43
C VAL A 10 -3.48 -19.79 14.66
N ARG A 11 -4.51 -18.99 14.88
CA ARG A 11 -5.91 -19.45 14.99
C ARG A 11 -6.78 -18.64 14.05
N LEU A 12 -7.78 -19.28 13.48
CA LEU A 12 -8.81 -18.60 12.69
C LEU A 12 -9.92 -18.14 13.62
N VAL A 13 -10.40 -16.92 13.42
CA VAL A 13 -11.59 -16.42 14.13
C VAL A 13 -12.81 -17.06 13.48
N GLU A 14 -13.56 -17.86 14.24
CA GLU A 14 -14.73 -18.60 13.73
C GLU A 14 -16.07 -18.07 14.27
N ASP A 15 -16.03 -17.05 15.13
CA ASP A 15 -17.18 -16.59 15.92
C ASP A 15 -18.40 -16.17 15.09
N TRP A 16 -18.19 -15.75 13.84
CA TRP A 16 -19.23 -15.22 12.96
C TRP A 16 -19.62 -16.18 11.82
N VAL A 17 -18.98 -17.35 11.74
CA VAL A 17 -19.21 -18.30 10.63
C VAL A 17 -20.09 -19.45 11.12
N PRO A 18 -21.36 -19.55 10.68
CA PRO A 18 -22.22 -20.65 11.10
C PRO A 18 -21.64 -22.00 10.60
N PRO A 19 -21.71 -23.07 11.42
CA PRO A 19 -21.21 -24.37 11.01
C PRO A 19 -22.04 -24.92 9.86
N ILE A 20 -21.39 -25.25 8.75
CA ILE A 20 -22.05 -25.87 7.60
C ILE A 20 -22.34 -27.33 7.93
N ARG A 21 -23.61 -27.74 7.80
CA ARG A 21 -24.06 -29.10 8.08
C ARG A 21 -24.93 -29.62 6.94
N ILE A 22 -24.79 -30.91 6.65
CA ILE A 22 -25.67 -31.58 5.70
C ILE A 22 -27.05 -31.77 6.34
N SER A 23 -28.11 -31.48 5.60
CA SER A 23 -29.50 -31.67 6.06
C SER A 23 -29.78 -33.13 6.39
N ARG A 24 -30.11 -33.41 7.66
CA ARG A 24 -30.47 -34.77 8.13
C ARG A 24 -31.66 -35.33 7.37
N ARG A 25 -32.66 -34.49 7.07
CA ARG A 25 -33.86 -34.88 6.31
C ARG A 25 -33.52 -35.47 4.94
N THR A 26 -32.54 -34.91 4.24
CA THR A 26 -32.12 -35.41 2.92
C THR A 26 -31.46 -36.79 3.03
N VAL A 27 -30.67 -37.00 4.09
CA VAL A 27 -30.02 -38.29 4.38
C VAL A 27 -31.07 -39.34 4.77
N GLU A 28 -32.05 -38.97 5.60
CA GLU A 28 -33.16 -39.84 6.01
C GLU A 28 -34.07 -40.21 4.85
N LEU A 29 -34.41 -39.27 3.96
CA LEU A 29 -35.17 -39.54 2.74
C LEU A 29 -34.45 -40.58 1.88
N LEU A 30 -33.13 -40.44 1.67
CA LEU A 30 -32.37 -41.39 0.86
C LEU A 30 -32.33 -42.81 1.44
N ARG A 31 -32.53 -42.98 2.75
CA ARG A 31 -32.61 -44.29 3.42
C ARG A 31 -33.95 -44.99 3.23
N ARG A 32 -34.99 -44.29 2.77
CA ARG A 32 -36.30 -44.92 2.55
C ARG A 32 -36.29 -45.75 1.26
N THR A 33 -36.97 -46.89 1.31
CA THR A 33 -37.11 -47.83 0.18
C THR A 33 -38.26 -47.49 -0.75
N ASP A 34 -39.17 -46.59 -0.35
CA ASP A 34 -40.39 -46.16 -1.06
C ASP A 34 -40.15 -45.07 -2.12
N LEU A 35 -38.90 -44.70 -2.39
CA LEU A 35 -38.57 -43.65 -3.35
C LEU A 35 -38.39 -44.17 -4.78
N ASP A 36 -38.96 -43.41 -5.73
CA ASP A 36 -38.69 -43.55 -7.17
C ASP A 36 -37.20 -43.42 -7.45
N GLU A 37 -36.68 -44.27 -8.35
CA GLU A 37 -35.28 -44.28 -8.77
C GLU A 37 -34.76 -42.92 -9.29
N PRO A 38 -35.48 -42.16 -10.15
CA PRO A 38 -35.02 -40.84 -10.57
C PRO A 38 -34.88 -39.85 -9.39
N THR A 39 -35.81 -39.91 -8.44
CA THR A 39 -35.78 -39.07 -7.22
C THR A 39 -34.59 -39.45 -6.34
N ARG A 40 -34.32 -40.74 -6.17
CA ARG A 40 -33.15 -41.25 -5.44
C ARG A 40 -31.83 -40.78 -6.05
N GLN A 41 -31.71 -40.83 -7.38
CA GLN A 41 -30.51 -40.35 -8.08
C GLN A 41 -30.32 -38.84 -7.93
N MET A 42 -31.39 -38.04 -8.02
CA MET A 42 -31.33 -36.60 -7.75
C MET A 42 -30.83 -36.31 -6.33
N LEU A 43 -31.37 -37.00 -5.33
CA LEU A 43 -30.97 -36.82 -3.92
C LEU A 43 -29.50 -37.19 -3.71
N ARG A 44 -29.00 -38.27 -4.33
CA ARG A 44 -27.58 -38.64 -4.30
C ARG A 44 -26.68 -37.55 -4.88
N LYS A 45 -27.03 -37.00 -6.04
CA LYS A 45 -26.26 -35.90 -6.67
C LYS A 45 -26.22 -34.66 -5.77
N LYS A 46 -27.36 -34.27 -5.18
CA LYS A 46 -27.42 -33.14 -4.24
C LYS A 46 -26.57 -33.38 -2.99
N LEU A 47 -26.56 -34.61 -2.46
CA LEU A 47 -25.75 -34.97 -1.30
C LEU A 47 -24.25 -34.93 -1.64
N GLN A 48 -23.83 -35.43 -2.79
CA GLN A 48 -22.45 -35.34 -3.27
C GLN A 48 -21.99 -33.89 -3.45
N ALA A 49 -22.84 -33.03 -4.03
CA ALA A 49 -22.55 -31.61 -4.17
C ALA A 49 -22.41 -30.92 -2.80
N ALA A 50 -23.27 -31.27 -1.83
CA ALA A 50 -23.18 -30.75 -0.47
C ALA A 50 -21.90 -31.20 0.23
N ASP A 51 -21.52 -32.48 0.12
CA ASP A 51 -20.27 -33.01 0.68
C ASP A 51 -19.03 -32.35 0.05
N TRP A 52 -19.03 -32.17 -1.27
CA TRP A 52 -17.98 -31.45 -1.97
C TRP A 52 -17.84 -30.00 -1.46
N LEU A 53 -18.96 -29.30 -1.27
CA LEU A 53 -18.94 -27.93 -0.76
C LEU A 53 -18.35 -27.86 0.66
N VAL A 54 -18.73 -28.79 1.55
CA VAL A 54 -18.18 -28.86 2.91
C VAL A 54 -16.67 -29.08 2.86
N LYS A 55 -16.20 -30.03 2.04
CA LYS A 55 -14.77 -30.31 1.86
C LYS A 55 -14.02 -29.12 1.27
N ALA A 56 -14.60 -28.42 0.29
CA ALA A 56 -13.97 -27.26 -0.34
C ALA A 56 -13.81 -26.09 0.66
N VAL A 57 -14.81 -25.85 1.52
CA VAL A 57 -14.72 -24.85 2.59
C VAL A 57 -13.64 -25.21 3.59
N GLU A 58 -13.58 -26.47 4.01
CA GLU A 58 -12.57 -26.95 4.93
C GLU A 58 -11.15 -26.85 4.33
N GLN A 59 -10.98 -27.25 3.07
CA GLN A 59 -9.72 -27.11 2.36
C GLN A 59 -9.26 -25.64 2.27
N ARG A 60 -10.19 -24.70 2.04
CA ARG A 60 -9.88 -23.26 2.02
C ARG A 60 -9.40 -22.79 3.39
N ARG A 61 -10.07 -23.21 4.47
CA ARG A 61 -9.66 -22.89 5.86
C ARG A 61 -8.26 -23.41 6.15
N GLN A 62 -8.01 -24.68 5.85
CA GLN A 62 -6.70 -25.30 6.05
C GLN A 62 -5.60 -24.62 5.23
N THR A 63 -5.88 -24.26 3.98
CA THR A 63 -4.93 -23.53 3.12
C THR A 63 -4.58 -22.19 3.73
N LEU A 64 -5.58 -21.40 4.16
CA LEU A 64 -5.35 -20.11 4.80
C LEU A 64 -4.53 -20.25 6.09
N LEU A 65 -4.84 -21.25 6.92
CA LEU A 65 -4.12 -21.51 8.16
C LEU A 65 -2.65 -21.86 7.90
N LYS A 66 -2.38 -22.82 7.00
CA LYS A 66 -1.02 -23.22 6.63
C LYS A 66 -0.21 -22.07 6.05
N VAL A 67 -0.80 -21.31 5.13
CA VAL A 67 -0.16 -20.13 4.53
C VAL A 67 0.15 -19.08 5.60
N THR A 68 -0.81 -18.79 6.48
CA THR A 68 -0.62 -17.80 7.55
C THR A 68 0.45 -18.25 8.55
N GLN A 69 0.46 -19.53 8.92
CA GLN A 69 1.46 -20.09 9.83
C GLN A 69 2.87 -19.98 9.23
N ALA A 70 3.04 -20.32 7.96
CA ALA A 70 4.31 -20.19 7.25
C ALA A 70 4.79 -18.72 7.18
N ILE A 71 3.88 -17.77 6.91
CA ILE A 71 4.20 -16.33 6.93
C ILE A 71 4.68 -15.90 8.32
N ILE A 72 3.95 -16.29 9.37
CA ILE A 72 4.25 -15.88 10.75
C ILE A 72 5.56 -16.49 11.24
N GLU A 73 5.86 -17.74 10.84
CA GLU A 73 7.12 -18.39 11.16
C GLU A 73 8.33 -17.69 10.51
N HIS A 74 8.20 -17.25 9.26
CA HIS A 74 9.23 -16.46 8.60
C HIS A 74 9.37 -15.06 9.21
N GLN A 75 8.24 -14.45 9.61
CA GLN A 75 8.19 -13.09 10.14
C GLN A 75 8.33 -13.02 11.68
N ARG A 76 8.93 -14.04 12.32
CA ARG A 76 9.24 -13.99 13.76
C ARG A 76 10.02 -12.73 14.15
N PRO A 77 11.07 -12.29 13.40
CA PRO A 77 11.80 -11.07 13.76
C PRO A 77 10.94 -9.80 13.77
N PHE A 78 9.96 -9.70 12.88
CA PHE A 78 8.99 -8.60 12.88
C PHE A 78 8.12 -8.60 14.15
N LEU A 79 7.69 -9.78 14.58
CA LEU A 79 6.84 -9.94 15.77
C LEU A 79 7.61 -9.66 17.06
N ASP A 80 8.86 -10.12 17.14
CA ASP A 80 9.69 -10.00 18.35
C ASP A 80 10.35 -8.62 18.47
N LEU A 81 11.01 -8.14 17.41
CA LEU A 81 11.85 -6.94 17.44
C LEU A 81 11.12 -5.70 16.95
N GLY A 82 10.21 -5.84 15.99
CA GLY A 82 9.31 -4.77 15.56
C GLY A 82 9.26 -4.55 14.05
N PRO A 83 8.54 -3.50 13.62
CA PRO A 83 8.25 -3.27 12.20
C PRO A 83 9.51 -3.04 11.33
N GLU A 84 10.61 -2.60 11.93
CA GLU A 84 11.90 -2.39 11.27
C GLU A 84 12.59 -3.71 10.88
N HIS A 85 12.22 -4.82 11.52
CA HIS A 85 12.82 -6.14 11.33
C HIS A 85 11.96 -7.04 10.42
N ILE A 86 11.20 -6.45 9.49
CA ILE A 86 10.42 -7.20 8.51
C ILE A 86 11.35 -7.92 7.54
N GLN A 87 11.18 -9.24 7.40
CA GLN A 87 11.99 -10.01 6.48
C GLN A 87 11.41 -9.99 5.07
N PRO A 88 12.25 -9.96 4.02
CA PRO A 88 11.78 -10.16 2.67
C PRO A 88 11.18 -11.57 2.55
N LEU A 89 9.96 -11.65 2.00
CA LEU A 89 9.25 -12.90 1.80
C LEU A 89 8.54 -12.89 0.45
N LYS A 90 8.82 -13.89 -0.38
CA LYS A 90 8.15 -14.08 -1.66
C LYS A 90 6.98 -15.03 -1.52
N MET A 91 5.93 -14.81 -2.31
CA MET A 91 4.79 -15.73 -2.38
C MET A 91 5.21 -17.12 -2.87
N GLN A 92 6.24 -17.22 -3.72
CA GLN A 92 6.76 -18.49 -4.21
C GLN A 92 7.36 -19.36 -3.10
N GLN A 93 8.08 -18.76 -2.15
CA GLN A 93 8.66 -19.48 -1.01
C GLN A 93 7.58 -20.14 -0.16
N ILE A 94 6.49 -19.41 0.12
CA ILE A 94 5.34 -19.95 0.87
C ILE A 94 4.59 -21.01 0.04
N ALA A 95 4.46 -20.80 -1.27
CA ALA A 95 3.81 -21.75 -2.18
C ALA A 95 4.53 -23.11 -2.17
N GLU A 96 5.87 -23.09 -2.26
CA GLU A 96 6.72 -24.29 -2.18
C GLU A 96 6.64 -24.97 -0.81
N GLN A 97 6.70 -24.19 0.28
CA GLN A 97 6.61 -24.72 1.65
C GLN A 97 5.26 -25.39 1.94
N VAL A 98 4.16 -24.83 1.44
CA VAL A 98 2.79 -25.33 1.70
C VAL A 98 2.34 -26.35 0.65
N GLY A 99 3.04 -26.47 -0.48
CA GLY A 99 2.70 -27.39 -1.57
C GLY A 99 1.49 -26.93 -2.40
N VAL A 100 1.33 -25.62 -2.59
CA VAL A 100 0.23 -25.03 -3.37
C VAL A 100 0.76 -24.12 -4.46
N HIS A 101 -0.04 -23.79 -5.47
CA HIS A 101 0.38 -22.86 -6.51
C HIS A 101 0.44 -21.41 -6.00
N VAL A 102 1.34 -20.59 -6.55
CA VAL A 102 1.52 -19.17 -6.15
C VAL A 102 0.22 -18.36 -6.26
N THR A 103 -0.58 -18.59 -7.30
CA THR A 103 -1.89 -17.93 -7.45
C THR A 103 -2.87 -18.29 -6.33
N THR A 104 -2.75 -19.49 -5.75
CA THR A 104 -3.55 -19.94 -4.60
C THR A 104 -3.13 -19.19 -3.35
N VAL A 105 -1.82 -19.01 -3.12
CA VAL A 105 -1.30 -18.19 -2.02
C VAL A 105 -1.79 -16.75 -2.14
N SER A 106 -1.64 -16.14 -3.32
CA SER A 106 -2.09 -14.77 -3.60
C SER A 106 -3.58 -14.59 -3.27
N ARG A 107 -4.44 -15.49 -3.75
CA ARG A 107 -5.88 -15.47 -3.47
C ARG A 107 -6.21 -15.74 -1.99
N ALA A 108 -5.44 -16.61 -1.33
CA ALA A 108 -5.67 -16.94 0.07
C ALA A 108 -5.41 -15.75 0.99
N VAL A 109 -4.39 -14.94 0.69
CA VAL A 109 -3.97 -13.80 1.54
C VAL A 109 -4.64 -12.48 1.18
N ASP A 110 -5.25 -12.39 -0.01
CA ASP A 110 -5.90 -11.16 -0.47
C ASP A 110 -7.14 -10.84 0.37
N GLU A 111 -7.29 -9.57 0.73
CA GLU A 111 -8.36 -9.07 1.60
C GLU A 111 -8.46 -9.85 2.93
N LYS A 112 -7.36 -10.41 3.42
CA LYS A 112 -7.29 -11.06 4.73
C LYS A 112 -6.38 -10.28 5.65
N TRP A 113 -6.79 -10.25 6.91
CA TRP A 113 -6.14 -9.53 7.98
C TRP A 113 -5.74 -10.50 9.06
N VAL A 114 -4.63 -10.21 9.72
CA VAL A 114 -4.11 -10.96 10.84
C VAL A 114 -3.93 -10.02 12.03
N GLN A 115 -4.45 -10.44 13.17
CA GLN A 115 -4.17 -9.79 14.44
C GLN A 115 -2.91 -10.42 15.03
N THR A 116 -1.92 -9.57 15.28
CA THR A 116 -0.64 -9.93 15.88
C THR A 116 -0.50 -9.23 17.24
N PRO A 117 0.44 -9.63 18.11
CA PRO A 117 0.71 -8.91 19.34
C PRO A 117 1.07 -7.43 19.14
N ARG A 118 1.53 -7.06 17.93
CA ARG A 118 1.90 -5.68 17.58
C ARG A 118 0.78 -4.89 16.90
N GLY A 119 -0.39 -5.50 16.68
CA GLY A 119 -1.54 -4.87 16.04
C GLY A 119 -2.12 -5.66 14.87
N LEU A 120 -3.05 -5.02 14.15
CA LEU A 120 -3.79 -5.58 13.03
C LEU A 120 -3.12 -5.22 11.70
N PHE A 121 -2.81 -6.22 10.87
CA PHE A 121 -2.13 -6.02 9.59
C PHE A 121 -2.77 -6.84 8.46
N PRO A 122 -2.80 -6.31 7.21
CA PRO A 122 -3.20 -7.12 6.08
C PRO A 122 -2.12 -8.15 5.78
N LEU A 123 -2.49 -9.41 5.54
CA LEU A 123 -1.53 -10.50 5.29
C LEU A 123 -0.63 -10.21 4.09
N LYS A 124 -1.16 -9.55 3.07
CA LYS A 124 -0.43 -9.13 1.87
C LYS A 124 0.79 -8.25 2.17
N ARG A 125 0.81 -7.53 3.30
CA ARG A 125 1.91 -6.65 3.70
C ARG A 125 3.22 -7.40 3.91
N PHE A 126 3.15 -8.63 4.41
CA PHE A 126 4.34 -9.45 4.69
C PHE A 126 5.06 -9.89 3.41
N PHE A 127 4.36 -9.89 2.26
CA PHE A 127 4.94 -10.16 0.95
C PHE A 127 5.56 -8.91 0.29
N GLY A 128 5.53 -7.76 0.97
CA GLY A 128 6.05 -6.48 0.49
C GLY A 128 7.45 -6.14 0.99
N GLY A 129 7.98 -6.86 1.98
CA GLY A 129 9.35 -6.68 2.47
C GLY A 129 10.41 -7.18 1.49
N GLY A 130 9.99 -7.98 0.51
CA GLY A 130 10.82 -8.59 -0.52
C GLY A 130 10.55 -8.00 -1.89
N LYS A 131 10.78 -6.70 -2.06
CA LYS A 131 11.13 -6.15 -3.38
C LYS A 131 12.53 -6.64 -3.84
N ALA A 132 12.94 -7.84 -3.47
CA ALA A 132 14.14 -8.48 -4.00
C ALA A 132 13.66 -9.56 -4.96
N ASN A 133 13.43 -9.17 -6.21
CA ASN A 133 13.48 -10.14 -7.30
C ASN A 133 14.90 -10.71 -7.31
N GLU A 134 15.12 -11.87 -6.69
CA GLU A 134 16.39 -12.63 -6.66
C GLU A 134 17.01 -12.90 -8.05
N GLN A 135 16.35 -12.54 -9.15
CA GLN A 135 16.94 -12.59 -10.49
C GLN A 135 17.55 -11.25 -10.95
N THR A 136 17.28 -10.13 -10.27
CA THR A 136 17.72 -8.80 -10.74
C THR A 136 18.04 -7.76 -9.65
N GLY A 137 17.62 -7.95 -8.39
CA GLY A 137 17.89 -6.98 -7.30
C GLY A 137 17.27 -5.58 -7.48
N GLU A 138 16.42 -5.38 -8.49
CA GLU A 138 16.00 -4.05 -8.95
C GLU A 138 14.99 -3.33 -8.03
N ASP A 139 14.20 -4.04 -7.22
CA ASP A 139 13.06 -3.41 -6.52
C ASP A 139 13.38 -2.93 -5.09
N VAL A 140 14.37 -3.50 -4.36
CA VAL A 140 14.90 -2.91 -3.10
C VAL A 140 15.76 -1.71 -3.47
N ALA A 141 16.51 -1.85 -4.58
CA ALA A 141 17.15 -0.73 -5.21
C ALA A 141 16.11 0.36 -5.53
N TYR A 142 14.89 0.08 -5.99
CA TYR A 142 13.89 1.10 -6.31
C TYR A 142 13.57 2.09 -5.16
N GLU A 143 13.26 1.59 -3.96
CA GLU A 143 12.89 2.48 -2.84
C GLU A 143 14.12 3.23 -2.30
N VAL A 144 15.27 2.55 -2.23
CA VAL A 144 16.55 3.16 -1.82
C VAL A 144 17.03 4.19 -2.85
N ILE A 145 16.92 3.90 -4.15
CA ILE A 145 17.23 4.81 -5.25
C ILE A 145 16.32 6.04 -5.19
N LYS A 146 15.03 5.89 -4.89
CA LYS A 146 14.13 7.05 -4.71
C LYS A 146 14.55 7.93 -3.54
N GLN A 147 14.86 7.34 -2.39
CA GLN A 147 15.33 8.09 -1.24
C GLN A 147 16.64 8.81 -1.54
N LYS A 148 17.61 8.13 -2.17
CA LYS A 148 18.86 8.74 -2.62
C LYS A 148 18.65 9.81 -3.68
N LEU A 149 17.69 9.64 -4.58
CA LEU A 149 17.33 10.65 -5.57
C LEU A 149 16.77 11.91 -4.88
N LEU A 150 15.95 11.77 -3.84
CA LEU A 150 15.46 12.89 -3.04
C LEU A 150 16.60 13.59 -2.29
N GLU A 151 17.51 12.83 -1.66
CA GLU A 151 18.69 13.39 -0.97
C GLU A 151 19.59 14.19 -1.94
N LEU A 152 19.88 13.62 -3.12
CA LEU A 152 20.71 14.27 -4.13
C LEU A 152 20.07 15.55 -4.67
N VAL A 153 18.75 15.56 -4.83
CA VAL A 153 18.00 16.75 -5.25
C VAL A 153 17.90 17.77 -4.12
N ALA A 154 17.78 17.36 -2.86
CA ALA A 154 17.77 18.28 -1.73
C ALA A 154 19.12 18.99 -1.52
N GLN A 155 20.23 18.31 -1.86
CA GLN A 155 21.59 18.84 -1.76
C GLN A 155 22.08 19.52 -3.05
N GLU A 156 21.23 19.68 -4.07
CA GLU A 156 21.63 20.28 -5.34
C GLU A 156 21.75 21.81 -5.24
N ASP A 157 22.67 22.39 -6.02
CA ASP A 157 22.72 23.83 -6.20
C ASP A 157 21.54 24.28 -7.07
N LYS A 158 20.64 25.09 -6.48
CA LYS A 158 19.44 25.61 -7.16
C LYS A 158 19.80 26.52 -8.35
N ALA A 159 20.99 27.11 -8.40
CA ALA A 159 21.44 27.92 -9.53
C ALA A 159 21.85 27.04 -10.74
N ASN A 160 22.31 25.82 -10.48
CA ASN A 160 22.70 24.85 -11.50
C ASN A 160 22.19 23.44 -11.14
N PRO A 161 20.88 23.17 -11.31
CA PRO A 161 20.28 21.91 -10.90
C PRO A 161 20.83 20.73 -11.69
N LEU A 162 20.98 19.59 -11.02
CA LEU A 162 21.55 18.38 -11.62
C LEU A 162 20.66 17.88 -12.77
N SER A 163 21.29 17.50 -13.86
CA SER A 163 20.64 16.85 -15.00
C SER A 163 20.31 15.38 -14.70
N ASP A 164 19.35 14.81 -15.45
CA ASP A 164 19.03 13.38 -15.34
C ASP A 164 20.26 12.49 -15.63
N GLU A 165 21.26 12.97 -16.39
CA GLU A 165 22.52 12.24 -16.67
C GLU A 165 23.50 12.32 -15.49
N GLU A 166 23.62 13.48 -14.85
CA GLU A 166 24.47 13.64 -13.66
C GLU A 166 23.90 12.90 -12.44
N LEU A 167 22.58 12.84 -12.31
CA LEU A 167 21.91 12.03 -11.28
C LEU A 167 22.20 10.54 -11.48
N VAL A 168 22.23 10.05 -12.72
CA VAL A 168 22.67 8.68 -13.03
C VAL A 168 24.12 8.46 -12.62
N ALA A 169 25.03 9.38 -12.96
CA ALA A 169 26.44 9.27 -12.61
C ALA A 169 26.65 9.20 -11.09
N ARG A 170 25.96 10.04 -10.31
CA ARG A 170 26.06 10.04 -8.84
C ARG A 170 25.44 8.79 -8.20
N LEU A 171 24.32 8.30 -8.73
CA LEU A 171 23.71 7.05 -8.26
C LEU A 171 24.59 5.84 -8.56
N ASN A 172 25.20 5.78 -9.75
CA ASN A 172 26.16 4.73 -10.10
C ASN A 172 27.40 4.78 -9.20
N ALA A 173 27.93 5.98 -8.91
CA ALA A 173 29.05 6.16 -7.99
C ALA A 173 28.72 5.74 -6.54
N ALA A 174 27.46 5.88 -6.12
CA ALA A 174 26.98 5.43 -4.82
C ALA A 174 26.67 3.91 -4.76
N GLY A 175 26.99 3.15 -5.82
CA GLY A 175 26.79 1.71 -5.88
C GLY A 175 25.41 1.26 -6.38
N TYR A 176 24.61 2.17 -6.96
CA TYR A 176 23.28 1.87 -7.50
C TYR A 176 23.29 1.97 -9.03
N PRO A 177 23.49 0.85 -9.76
CA PRO A 177 23.53 0.85 -11.22
C PRO A 177 22.16 1.21 -11.82
N VAL A 178 22.02 2.39 -12.40
CA VAL A 178 20.76 2.88 -12.99
C VAL A 178 20.94 3.47 -14.37
N LYS A 179 19.88 3.40 -15.19
CA LYS A 179 19.83 4.02 -16.52
C LYS A 179 19.03 5.32 -16.47
N ARG A 180 19.30 6.24 -17.41
CA ARG A 180 18.60 7.54 -17.52
C ARG A 180 17.07 7.42 -17.53
N ARG A 181 16.52 6.47 -18.30
CA ARG A 181 15.05 6.24 -18.38
C ARG A 181 14.45 5.89 -17.01
N THR A 182 15.19 5.16 -16.19
CA THR A 182 14.81 4.76 -14.83
C THR A 182 14.74 5.98 -13.90
N VAL A 183 15.77 6.83 -13.94
CA VAL A 183 15.80 8.10 -13.19
C VAL A 183 14.65 9.01 -13.62
N THR A 184 14.41 9.19 -14.93
CA THR A 184 13.28 9.99 -15.41
C THR A 184 11.93 9.44 -14.95
N LYS A 185 11.74 8.12 -14.95
CA LYS A 185 10.51 7.47 -14.43
C LYS A 185 10.33 7.79 -12.94
N TYR A 186 11.38 7.64 -12.13
CA TYR A 186 11.29 7.86 -10.68
C TYR A 186 11.13 9.33 -10.33
N ARG A 187 11.80 10.23 -11.06
CA ARG A 187 11.64 11.68 -10.94
C ARG A 187 10.18 12.10 -11.14
N LYS A 188 9.50 11.55 -12.17
CA LYS A 188 8.07 11.79 -12.40
C LYS A 188 7.19 11.25 -11.27
N LEU A 189 7.48 10.05 -10.77
CA LEU A 189 6.72 9.45 -9.65
C LEU A 189 6.86 10.25 -8.35
N LEU A 190 8.01 10.88 -8.13
CA LEU A 190 8.28 11.77 -6.99
C LEU A 190 7.83 13.22 -7.23
N ASN A 191 7.19 13.50 -8.37
CA ASN A 191 6.73 14.82 -8.77
C ASN A 191 7.83 15.90 -8.81
N ILE A 192 9.08 15.49 -9.10
CA ILE A 192 10.22 16.41 -9.21
C ILE A 192 10.26 16.96 -10.65
N PRO A 193 10.27 18.29 -10.87
CA PRO A 193 10.33 18.88 -12.21
C PRO A 193 11.69 18.64 -12.89
N SER A 194 11.75 18.86 -14.21
CA SER A 194 13.01 18.67 -14.96
C SER A 194 14.08 19.67 -14.55
N SER A 195 15.37 19.37 -14.79
CA SER A 195 16.47 20.30 -14.47
C SER A 195 16.28 21.69 -15.07
N ARG A 196 15.77 21.79 -16.31
CA ARG A 196 15.43 23.07 -16.96
C ARG A 196 14.36 23.83 -16.18
N GLN A 197 13.26 23.18 -15.86
CA GLN A 197 12.16 23.77 -15.08
C GLN A 197 12.60 24.20 -13.67
N ARG A 198 13.50 23.43 -13.02
CA ARG A 198 14.06 23.80 -11.70
C ARG A 198 14.92 25.06 -11.76
N LYS A 199 15.68 25.22 -12.85
CA LYS A 199 16.49 26.42 -13.11
C LYS A 199 15.62 27.64 -13.39
N ASP A 200 14.50 27.45 -14.09
CA ASP A 200 13.55 28.54 -14.36
C ASP A 200 12.86 28.99 -13.07
N TRP A 201 12.51 28.06 -12.19
CA TRP A 201 11.92 28.36 -10.88
C TRP A 201 12.90 29.15 -9.99
N SER A 202 14.17 28.74 -9.90
CA SER A 202 15.16 29.46 -9.08
C SER A 202 15.44 30.87 -9.62
N ARG A 203 15.48 31.04 -10.95
CA ARG A 203 15.60 32.36 -11.58
C ARG A 203 14.38 33.24 -11.34
N ALA A 204 13.18 32.67 -11.36
CA ALA A 204 11.95 33.40 -11.03
C ALA A 204 11.95 33.83 -9.57
N GLU A 205 12.40 32.98 -8.66
CA GLU A 205 12.50 33.27 -7.22
C GLU A 205 13.53 34.38 -6.93
N VAL A 206 14.71 34.32 -7.56
CA VAL A 206 15.73 35.39 -7.47
C VAL A 206 15.22 36.70 -8.08
N ARG A 207 14.50 36.64 -9.21
CA ARG A 207 13.89 37.83 -9.84
C ARG A 207 12.82 38.44 -8.95
N ALA A 208 11.97 37.63 -8.32
CA ALA A 208 10.94 38.08 -7.38
C ALA A 208 11.55 38.77 -6.14
N GLN A 209 12.64 38.20 -5.60
CA GLN A 209 13.38 38.79 -4.49
C GLN A 209 14.07 40.13 -4.87
N ALA A 210 14.58 40.24 -6.10
CA ALA A 210 15.19 41.47 -6.60
C ALA A 210 14.16 42.60 -6.83
N THR A 211 12.94 42.27 -7.31
CA THR A 211 11.85 43.25 -7.43
C THR A 211 11.36 43.74 -6.08
N ALA A 212 11.29 42.87 -5.06
CA ALA A 212 10.88 43.25 -3.71
C ALA A 212 11.86 44.22 -3.01
N GLN A 213 13.15 44.22 -3.38
CA GLN A 213 14.16 45.15 -2.84
C GLN A 213 14.18 46.52 -3.55
N THR A 214 13.62 46.62 -4.76
CA THR A 214 13.64 47.87 -5.55
C THR A 214 12.43 48.77 -5.29
N GLU A 215 11.35 48.24 -4.69
CA GLU A 215 10.10 48.97 -4.40
C GLU A 215 10.01 49.55 -2.97
N ALA A 216 11.14 49.86 -2.32
CA ALA A 216 11.12 50.65 -1.10
C ALA A 216 11.02 52.16 -1.45
N PRO A 217 9.93 52.87 -1.09
CA PRO A 217 9.84 54.30 -1.38
C PRO A 217 10.85 55.09 -0.55
N SER A 218 11.73 55.83 -1.21
CA SER A 218 12.66 56.78 -0.62
C SER A 218 11.91 58.01 -0.10
N VAL A 219 11.50 57.98 1.16
CA VAL A 219 11.04 59.20 1.86
C VAL A 219 12.25 59.83 2.55
N SER A 220 12.80 60.88 1.94
CA SER A 220 13.85 61.72 2.53
C SER A 220 13.29 62.61 3.65
N PRO A 221 13.91 62.67 4.85
CA PRO A 221 13.57 63.68 5.83
C PRO A 221 14.63 64.80 5.82
N HIS A 222 14.22 66.01 5.47
CA HIS A 222 14.98 67.21 5.87
C HIS A 222 14.06 68.28 6.46
N SER A 223 14.44 68.69 7.67
CA SER A 223 14.16 69.93 8.41
C SER A 223 13.08 69.93 9.50
N ALA A 224 13.41 70.70 10.55
CA ALA A 224 12.71 71.00 11.82
C ALA A 224 13.01 70.02 12.98
N VAL A 225 14.08 70.20 13.75
CA VAL A 225 14.32 71.15 14.88
C VAL A 225 13.82 70.62 16.24
N CYS A 226 14.80 70.53 17.16
CA CYS A 226 14.82 70.47 18.62
C CYS A 226 13.51 70.43 19.43
N ALA A 227 13.41 69.49 20.38
CA ALA A 227 13.57 69.75 21.83
C ALA A 227 13.30 68.48 22.67
N ALA A 228 14.25 68.13 23.54
CA ALA A 228 14.07 67.24 24.70
C ALA A 228 13.45 68.06 25.88
N PRO A 229 13.02 67.51 27.05
CA PRO A 229 13.46 66.23 27.63
C PRO A 229 12.47 65.40 28.49
N ALA A 230 12.96 64.20 28.83
CA ALA A 230 12.78 63.44 30.07
C ALA A 230 11.39 62.92 30.53
N GLY A 231 11.35 61.60 30.78
CA GLY A 231 10.72 61.06 31.99
C GLY A 231 9.65 59.98 31.83
N ALA A 232 9.98 58.80 32.37
CA ALA A 232 9.09 57.82 33.02
C ALA A 232 8.10 56.97 32.18
N SER A 233 8.39 55.66 32.22
CA SER A 233 7.54 54.56 32.69
C SER A 233 6.07 54.44 32.24
N SER A 234 5.75 53.19 31.92
CA SER A 234 4.47 52.49 32.08
C SER A 234 3.67 52.18 30.81
N VAL A 235 3.40 50.88 30.71
CA VAL A 235 2.62 50.12 29.75
C VAL A 235 1.17 50.65 29.69
N PRO A 236 0.50 50.52 28.54
CA PRO A 236 -0.64 49.61 28.52
C PRO A 236 -0.74 48.75 27.24
N ALA A 237 -1.04 47.46 27.40
CA ALA A 237 -1.75 46.65 26.40
C ALA A 237 -3.16 47.25 26.19
N PRO A 238 -3.84 47.14 25.02
CA PRO A 238 -4.41 45.87 24.50
C PRO A 238 -4.65 45.94 22.95
N PRO A 239 -5.56 45.17 22.27
CA PRO A 239 -6.34 44.00 22.68
C PRO A 239 -6.17 42.76 21.78
N ALA A 240 -6.54 41.61 22.36
CA ALA A 240 -6.71 40.34 21.67
C ALA A 240 -7.86 40.43 20.65
N VAL A 241 -7.56 40.11 19.39
CA VAL A 241 -8.56 39.89 18.35
C VAL A 241 -8.65 38.39 18.08
N SER A 242 -9.74 37.82 18.56
CA SER A 242 -10.29 36.52 18.21
C SER A 242 -10.56 36.45 16.70
N LEU A 243 -9.93 35.50 16.01
CA LEU A 243 -10.39 35.04 14.70
C LEU A 243 -10.63 33.54 14.75
N GLY A 244 -11.92 33.20 14.80
CA GLY A 244 -12.43 31.86 14.64
C GLY A 244 -12.11 31.32 13.25
N MET A 245 -11.68 30.06 13.22
CA MET A 245 -11.57 29.26 12.01
C MET A 245 -12.98 28.87 11.54
N PRO A 246 -13.38 29.19 10.30
CA PRO A 246 -14.54 28.53 9.69
C PRO A 246 -14.13 27.12 9.25
N GLY A 247 -14.98 26.14 9.58
CA GLY A 247 -14.81 24.75 9.20
C GLY A 247 -14.79 24.58 7.68
N VAL A 248 -13.80 23.82 7.20
CA VAL A 248 -13.76 23.33 5.82
C VAL A 248 -14.04 21.83 5.86
N SER A 249 -15.23 21.50 5.37
CA SER A 249 -15.71 20.15 5.10
C SER A 249 -14.79 19.43 4.11
N LEU A 250 -14.36 18.22 4.44
CA LEU A 250 -13.67 17.32 3.51
C LEU A 250 -14.69 16.67 2.55
N PRO A 251 -14.48 16.67 1.23
CA PRO A 251 -15.24 15.82 0.32
C PRO A 251 -14.69 14.39 0.32
N SER A 252 -15.58 13.43 0.55
CA SER A 252 -15.38 11.99 0.35
C SER A 252 -15.06 11.66 -1.12
N PRO A 253 -14.23 10.64 -1.40
CA PRO A 253 -14.23 9.98 -2.69
C PRO A 253 -14.78 8.55 -2.58
N PHE A 254 -16.10 8.41 -2.77
CA PHE A 254 -16.68 7.17 -3.31
C PHE A 254 -17.10 7.44 -4.75
N PRO A 255 -16.64 6.68 -5.75
CA PRO A 255 -17.37 6.58 -7.00
C PRO A 255 -18.47 5.53 -6.86
N SER A 256 -19.72 6.00 -6.95
CA SER A 256 -20.87 5.17 -7.28
C SER A 256 -20.75 4.70 -8.73
N THR A 257 -20.62 3.40 -8.94
CA THR A 257 -20.78 2.78 -10.26
C THR A 257 -22.25 2.70 -10.61
N GLY A 258 -22.68 3.51 -11.57
CA GLY A 258 -23.95 3.38 -12.26
C GLY A 258 -23.77 2.61 -13.58
N SER A 259 -24.52 1.52 -13.69
CA SER A 259 -25.22 1.03 -14.89
C SER A 259 -24.45 1.02 -16.22
N ALA A 260 -24.01 -0.18 -16.65
CA ALA A 260 -23.84 -0.51 -18.06
C ALA A 260 -24.47 -1.88 -18.34
N ALA A 261 -25.36 -1.87 -19.31
CA ALA A 261 -26.26 -2.93 -19.72
C ALA A 261 -25.56 -4.08 -20.44
N GLU A 262 -26.27 -5.21 -20.44
CA GLU A 262 -26.15 -6.36 -21.33
C GLU A 262 -25.77 -6.01 -22.77
N GLN A 263 -24.86 -6.81 -23.34
CA GLN A 263 -24.97 -7.27 -24.73
C GLN A 263 -24.19 -8.60 -24.90
N HIS A 264 -24.92 -9.58 -25.43
CA HIS A 264 -24.50 -10.93 -25.84
C HIS A 264 -23.26 -10.94 -26.75
N PRO A 265 -22.57 -12.09 -26.81
CA PRO A 265 -22.22 -12.65 -28.11
C PRO A 265 -22.85 -14.04 -28.29
N GLY A 266 -23.57 -14.17 -29.39
CA GLY A 266 -24.07 -15.44 -29.91
C GLY A 266 -22.97 -16.28 -30.55
N ASP A 267 -23.28 -17.57 -30.60
CA ASP A 267 -22.92 -18.59 -31.58
C ASP A 267 -21.81 -18.29 -32.60
N SER A 268 -20.77 -19.12 -32.56
CA SER A 268 -20.22 -19.70 -33.78
C SER A 268 -19.58 -21.04 -33.47
N GLU A 269 -20.25 -22.07 -33.98
CA GLU A 269 -19.87 -23.45 -34.17
C GLU A 269 -18.55 -23.64 -34.96
N ASP A 270 -17.93 -24.78 -34.68
CA ASP A 270 -17.29 -25.71 -35.61
C ASP A 270 -15.90 -25.39 -36.22
N ALA A 271 -14.93 -26.27 -35.93
CA ALA A 271 -14.34 -27.19 -36.92
C ALA A 271 -12.93 -27.67 -36.51
N SER A 272 -12.83 -29.02 -36.37
CA SER A 272 -11.75 -29.87 -36.93
C SER A 272 -10.29 -29.54 -36.60
N ARG A 273 -9.60 -30.38 -35.79
CA ARG A 273 -8.75 -31.54 -36.19
C ARG A 273 -7.26 -31.25 -35.93
N PRO A 274 -6.38 -32.27 -35.94
CA PRO A 274 -6.44 -33.57 -35.28
C PRO A 274 -5.54 -33.63 -34.03
#